data_AF-A0A1F3ZKU9-F1
#
_entry.id   AF-A0A1F3ZKU9-F1
#
_cell.length_a   1.000
_cell.length_b   1.000
_cell.length_c   1.000
_cell.angle_alpha   90.00
_cell.angle_beta   90.00
_cell.angle_gamma   90.00
#
_symmetry.space_group_name_H-M   'P 1'
#
loop_
_entity.id
_entity.type
_entity.pdbx_description
1 polymer ?
#
loop_
_entity_poly.entity_id
_entity_poly.type
_entity_poly.pdbx_seq_one_letter_code
_entity_poly.pdbx_strand_id
1 'polypeptide(L)'
;MRIGVQIGARLVVLLLLAACGTGGHATKDDPQFARSLADTATVAAVAKRGVRVCREMQVGIAERDWVRGVVVEAEGSRVAVRIDEPGRFEHSVHGVKVTRGAIVSDDAVAWTPCL
;
A
#
# COMPACT_ATOMS: atom_id res chain seq x y z
N MET A 1 -59.30 7.27 28.67
CA MET A 1 -58.21 8.16 29.14
C MET A 1 -56.89 7.39 29.10
N ARG A 2 -56.13 7.51 28.01
CA ARG A 2 -54.71 7.12 27.92
C ARG A 2 -54.02 8.10 26.98
N ILE A 3 -53.49 9.16 27.59
CA ILE A 3 -52.55 10.11 27.01
C ILE A 3 -51.18 9.48 27.21
N GLY A 4 -50.40 9.31 26.15
CA GLY A 4 -49.00 8.92 26.27
C GLY A 4 -48.49 8.14 25.06
N VAL A 5 -47.27 8.48 24.65
CA VAL A 5 -46.44 7.77 23.67
C VAL A 5 -46.65 8.18 22.21
N GLN A 6 -46.41 9.45 21.87
CA GLN A 6 -46.07 9.86 20.49
C GLN A 6 -44.88 10.84 20.38
N ILE A 7 -44.21 11.20 21.48
CA ILE A 7 -43.17 12.25 21.46
C ILE A 7 -41.75 11.69 21.24
N GLY A 8 -41.52 10.37 21.39
CA GLY A 8 -40.17 9.79 21.38
C GLY A 8 -39.53 9.53 20.01
N ALA A 9 -40.32 9.37 18.93
CA ALA A 9 -39.78 8.85 17.66
C ALA A 9 -39.13 9.91 16.76
N ARG A 10 -39.45 11.20 16.93
CA ARG A 10 -38.91 12.27 16.06
C ARG A 10 -37.54 12.80 16.50
N LEU A 11 -37.18 12.68 17.77
CA LEU A 11 -35.93 13.24 18.29
C LEU A 11 -34.70 12.37 17.95
N VAL A 12 -34.88 11.05 17.81
CA VAL A 12 -33.77 10.11 17.57
C VAL A 12 -33.27 10.16 16.12
N VAL A 13 -34.14 10.49 15.15
CA VAL A 13 -33.77 10.51 13.72
C VAL A 13 -32.88 11.71 13.35
N LEU A 14 -32.97 12.82 14.09
CA LEU A 14 -32.19 14.04 13.82
C LEU A 14 -30.72 13.96 14.28
N LEU A 15 -30.36 13.01 15.14
CA LEU A 15 -28.99 12.88 15.68
C LEU A 15 -28.05 11.99 14.85
N LEU A 16 -28.55 11.24 13.86
CA LEU A 16 -27.75 10.29 13.07
C LEU A 16 -27.18 10.87 11.76
N LEU A 17 -27.56 12.09 11.36
CA LEU A 17 -27.16 12.69 10.07
C LEU A 17 -25.98 13.67 10.16
N ALA A 18 -25.44 13.94 11.35
CA ALA A 18 -24.41 14.98 11.56
C ALA A 18 -22.97 14.46 11.70
N ALA A 19 -22.70 13.21 11.31
CA ALA A 19 -21.35 12.63 11.39
C ALA A 19 -20.80 12.18 10.02
N CYS A 20 -21.10 12.90 8.94
CA CYS A 20 -20.15 12.99 7.83
C CYS A 20 -19.11 14.03 8.22
N GLY A 21 -18.12 13.58 9.00
CA GLY A 21 -16.96 14.37 9.36
C GLY A 21 -16.34 14.96 8.10
N THR A 22 -16.25 16.28 8.09
CA THR A 22 -15.52 17.13 7.15
C THR A 22 -14.28 16.44 6.59
N GLY A 23 -14.33 16.07 5.32
CA GLY A 23 -13.12 15.86 4.53
C GLY A 23 -12.38 17.19 4.46
N GLY A 24 -11.31 17.32 5.25
CA GLY A 24 -10.32 18.36 5.01
C GLY A 24 -9.79 18.16 3.59
N HIS A 25 -10.01 19.14 2.72
CA HIS A 25 -9.39 19.13 1.41
C HIS A 25 -7.88 19.16 1.65
N ALA A 26 -7.17 18.09 1.29
CA ALA A 26 -5.72 18.05 1.33
C ALA A 26 -5.20 19.21 0.49
N THR A 27 -4.71 20.25 1.16
CA THR A 27 -4.09 21.38 0.47
C THR A 27 -2.69 20.97 0.03
N LYS A 28 -2.14 21.65 -0.96
CA LYS A 28 -0.79 21.36 -1.47
C LYS A 28 0.29 21.41 -0.38
N ASP A 29 0.04 22.14 0.70
CA ASP A 29 0.94 22.32 1.84
C ASP A 29 0.79 21.24 2.92
N ASP A 30 -0.13 20.28 2.75
CA ASP A 30 -0.30 19.14 3.66
C ASP A 30 0.83 18.11 3.44
N PRO A 31 1.59 17.73 4.48
CA PRO A 31 2.58 16.65 4.40
C PRO A 31 2.04 15.32 3.86
N GLN A 32 0.75 15.01 4.05
CA GLN A 32 0.13 13.82 3.48
C GLN A 32 0.00 13.90 1.96
N PHE A 33 -0.26 15.09 1.41
CA PHE A 33 -0.34 15.29 -0.03
C PHE A 33 1.00 15.04 -0.71
N ALA A 34 2.10 15.51 -0.11
CA ALA A 34 3.44 15.22 -0.62
C ALA A 34 3.74 13.71 -0.62
N ARG A 35 3.30 12.99 0.42
CA ARG A 35 3.50 11.54 0.54
C ARG A 35 2.70 10.77 -0.49
N SER A 36 1.43 11.10 -0.68
CA SER A 36 0.56 10.44 -1.66
C SER A 36 1.05 10.66 -3.10
N LEU A 37 1.59 11.84 -3.40
CA LEU A 37 2.24 12.11 -4.69
C LEU A 37 3.48 11.24 -4.90
N ALA A 38 4.34 11.10 -3.88
CA ALA A 38 5.52 10.26 -3.94
C ALA A 38 5.17 8.76 -4.11
N ASP A 39 4.16 8.29 -3.39
CA ASP A 39 3.66 6.92 -3.52
C ASP A 39 3.11 6.68 -4.93
N THR A 40 2.31 7.62 -5.47
CA THR A 40 1.78 7.54 -6.84
C THR A 40 2.89 7.49 -7.88
N ALA A 41 3.91 8.32 -7.73
CA ALA A 41 5.07 8.32 -8.64
C ALA A 41 5.83 6.98 -8.58
N THR A 42 6.00 6.41 -7.39
CA THR A 42 6.65 5.11 -7.18
C THR A 42 5.85 3.99 -7.85
N VAL A 43 4.53 3.95 -7.61
CA VAL A 43 3.63 3.00 -8.27
C VAL A 43 3.74 3.13 -9.78
N ALA A 44 3.69 4.35 -10.33
CA ALA A 44 3.78 4.57 -11.77
C ALA A 44 5.12 4.09 -12.37
N ALA A 45 6.22 4.23 -11.63
CA ALA A 45 7.53 3.79 -12.09
C ALA A 45 7.68 2.25 -12.08
N VAL A 46 6.99 1.56 -11.18
CA VAL A 46 7.11 0.12 -10.95
C VAL A 46 6.02 -0.69 -11.66
N ALA A 47 4.79 -0.18 -11.77
CA ALA A 47 3.59 -0.90 -12.20
C ALA A 47 3.50 -1.13 -13.73
N LYS A 48 4.62 -1.49 -14.36
CA LYS A 48 4.69 -1.88 -15.78
C LYS A 48 5.41 -3.21 -15.91
N ARG A 49 4.82 -4.14 -16.66
CA ARG A 49 5.46 -5.44 -16.98
C ARG A 49 6.81 -5.20 -17.66
N GLY A 50 7.82 -5.97 -17.26
CA GLY A 50 9.19 -5.91 -17.77
C GLY A 50 10.11 -4.93 -17.05
N VAL A 51 9.61 -4.10 -16.12
CA VAL A 51 10.46 -3.21 -15.33
C VAL A 51 11.32 -4.03 -14.36
N ARG A 52 12.63 -3.75 -14.33
CA ARG A 52 13.55 -4.29 -13.33
C ARG A 52 13.39 -3.51 -12.04
N VAL A 53 13.18 -4.23 -10.95
CA VAL A 53 12.90 -3.64 -9.63
C VAL A 53 13.79 -4.22 -8.56
N CYS A 54 14.12 -3.37 -7.61
CA CYS A 54 15.01 -3.59 -6.50
C CYS A 54 14.22 -3.32 -5.21
N ARG A 55 14.32 -4.24 -4.26
CA ARG A 55 13.76 -4.08 -2.91
C ARG A 55 14.86 -4.24 -1.89
N GLU A 56 14.90 -3.28 -0.98
CA GLU A 56 15.75 -3.34 0.19
C GLU A 56 15.13 -4.26 1.25
N MET A 57 15.94 -5.17 1.78
CA MET A 57 15.57 -6.10 2.83
C MET A 57 16.39 -5.83 4.08
N GLN A 58 15.71 -5.70 5.22
CA GLN A 58 16.36 -5.56 6.52
C GLN A 58 16.91 -6.91 6.99
N VAL A 59 18.18 -6.95 7.37
CA VAL A 59 18.84 -8.12 7.97
C VAL A 59 19.34 -7.76 9.36
N GLY A 60 18.75 -8.36 10.39
CA GLY A 60 19.01 -7.97 11.77
C GLY A 60 18.76 -6.48 12.00
N ILE A 61 19.60 -5.83 12.81
CA ILE A 61 19.43 -4.42 13.18
C ILE A 61 20.18 -3.42 12.30
N ALA A 62 21.21 -3.86 11.57
CA ALA A 62 22.17 -2.95 10.94
C ALA A 62 22.49 -3.30 9.48
N GLU A 63 22.24 -4.53 9.04
CA GLU A 63 22.59 -4.93 7.69
C GLU A 63 21.39 -4.79 6.75
N ARG A 64 21.68 -4.43 5.51
CA ARG A 64 20.72 -4.37 4.42
C ARG A 64 21.15 -5.29 3.30
N ASP A 65 20.17 -5.86 2.66
CA ASP A 65 20.35 -6.72 1.51
C ASP A 65 19.39 -6.30 0.39
N TRP A 66 19.68 -6.72 -0.84
CA TRP A 66 18.92 -6.29 -2.00
C TRP A 66 18.39 -7.48 -2.77
N VAL A 67 17.08 -7.53 -2.91
CA VAL A 67 16.37 -8.46 -3.79
C VAL A 67 16.09 -7.76 -5.11
N ARG A 68 16.35 -8.45 -6.23
CA ARG A 68 16.11 -7.92 -7.57
C ARG A 68 15.25 -8.86 -8.38
N GLY A 69 14.42 -8.29 -9.24
CA GLY A 69 13.57 -9.05 -10.12
C GLY A 69 12.96 -8.22 -11.24
N VAL A 70 12.07 -8.85 -11.99
CA VAL A 70 11.32 -8.23 -13.08
C VAL A 70 9.83 -8.32 -12.77
N VAL A 71 9.13 -7.19 -12.94
CA VAL A 71 7.67 -7.15 -12.84
C VAL A 71 7.06 -7.98 -13.96
N VAL A 72 6.33 -9.04 -13.61
CA VAL A 72 5.63 -9.90 -14.56
C VAL A 72 4.15 -9.57 -14.67
N GLU A 73 3.58 -8.90 -13.66
CA GLU A 73 2.19 -8.45 -13.62
C GLU A 73 2.04 -7.25 -12.66
N ALA A 74 1.07 -6.39 -12.93
CA ALA A 74 0.70 -5.26 -12.09
C ALA A 74 -0.82 -5.17 -12.02
N GLU A 75 -1.37 -5.08 -10.82
CA GLU A 75 -2.81 -4.97 -10.55
C GLU A 75 -3.04 -3.98 -9.40
N GLY A 76 -3.70 -2.86 -9.69
CA GLY A 76 -3.94 -1.80 -8.70
C GLY A 76 -2.63 -1.29 -8.09
N SER A 77 -2.51 -1.39 -6.76
CA SER A 77 -1.32 -1.00 -6.00
C SER A 77 -0.28 -2.11 -5.85
N ARG A 78 -0.51 -3.29 -6.42
CA ARG A 78 0.36 -4.47 -6.26
C ARG A 78 1.05 -4.83 -7.56
N VAL A 79 2.21 -5.45 -7.41
CA VAL A 79 2.99 -6.05 -8.51
C VAL A 79 3.36 -7.47 -8.18
N ALA A 80 3.37 -8.33 -9.20
CA ALA A 80 4.00 -9.63 -9.13
C ALA A 80 5.40 -9.52 -9.74
N VAL A 81 6.42 -9.85 -8.96
CA VAL A 81 7.83 -9.77 -9.35
C VAL A 81 8.39 -11.18 -9.45
N ARG A 82 8.94 -11.54 -10.61
CA ARG A 82 9.78 -12.73 -10.73
C ARG A 82 11.18 -12.38 -10.25
N ILE A 83 11.69 -13.13 -9.28
CA ILE A 83 12.98 -12.87 -8.65
C ILE A 83 14.13 -13.37 -9.54
N ASP A 84 15.10 -12.51 -9.79
CA ASP A 84 16.30 -12.82 -10.58
C ASP A 84 17.50 -13.03 -9.63
N GLU A 85 17.60 -12.15 -8.62
CA GLU A 85 18.64 -12.14 -7.59
C GLU A 85 17.98 -12.08 -6.20
N PRO A 86 17.98 -13.19 -5.44
CA PRO A 86 17.29 -13.24 -4.14
C PRO A 86 18.01 -12.52 -2.99
N GLY A 87 19.18 -11.91 -3.25
CA GLY A 87 20.04 -11.33 -2.22
C GLY A 87 21.09 -12.32 -1.69
N ARG A 88 21.84 -11.87 -0.69
CA ARG A 88 22.89 -12.63 0.00
C ARG A 88 22.34 -13.51 1.13
N PHE A 89 21.20 -13.13 1.70
CA PHE A 89 20.57 -13.82 2.83
C PHE A 89 19.24 -14.47 2.44
N GLU A 90 18.79 -15.43 3.25
CA GLU A 90 17.44 -15.97 3.06
C GLU A 90 16.39 -14.93 3.46
N HIS A 91 15.46 -14.66 2.54
CA HIS A 91 14.36 -13.72 2.75
C HIS A 91 13.02 -14.38 2.51
N SER A 92 11.97 -13.83 3.14
CA SER A 92 10.59 -14.14 2.81
C SER A 92 9.77 -12.87 2.69
N VAL A 93 8.85 -12.85 1.74
CA VAL A 93 7.89 -11.76 1.54
C VAL A 93 6.50 -12.36 1.63
N HIS A 94 5.69 -11.89 2.59
CA HIS A 94 4.34 -12.42 2.84
C HIS A 94 4.30 -13.95 2.98
N GLY A 95 5.33 -14.55 3.60
CA GLY A 95 5.46 -16.01 3.77
C GLY A 95 6.01 -16.76 2.55
N VAL A 96 6.18 -16.10 1.40
CA VAL A 96 6.81 -16.69 0.21
C VAL A 96 8.32 -16.56 0.33
N LYS A 97 9.05 -17.68 0.22
CA LYS A 97 10.52 -17.65 0.15
C LYS A 97 10.97 -16.94 -1.12
N VAL A 98 11.88 -15.98 -0.95
CA VAL A 98 12.48 -15.24 -2.06
C VAL A 98 13.64 -16.06 -2.61
N THR A 99 13.36 -16.90 -3.60
CA THR A 99 14.37 -17.68 -4.33
C THR A 99 14.37 -17.28 -5.80
N ARG A 100 15.47 -17.53 -6.52
CA ARG A 100 15.54 -17.26 -7.96
C ARG A 100 14.39 -17.98 -8.69
N GLY A 101 13.66 -17.24 -9.52
CA GLY A 101 12.50 -17.71 -10.28
C GLY A 101 11.17 -17.65 -9.53
N ALA A 102 11.17 -17.45 -8.21
CA ALA A 102 9.94 -17.27 -7.45
C ALA A 102 9.16 -16.05 -7.95
N ILE A 103 7.83 -16.14 -7.93
CA ILE A 103 6.95 -15.00 -8.17
C ILE A 103 6.43 -14.52 -6.82
N VAL A 104 6.75 -13.27 -6.48
CA VAL A 104 6.35 -12.63 -5.23
C VAL A 104 5.37 -11.53 -5.57
N SER A 105 4.15 -11.61 -5.02
CA SER A 105 3.16 -10.53 -5.08
C SER A 105 3.36 -9.60 -3.89
N ASP A 106 3.49 -8.29 -4.14
CA ASP A 106 3.76 -7.31 -3.11
C ASP A 106 3.26 -5.91 -3.49
N ASP A 107 3.26 -4.98 -2.53
CA ASP A 107 2.88 -3.60 -2.79
C ASP A 107 3.95 -2.90 -3.63
N ALA A 108 3.55 -2.20 -4.70
CA ALA A 108 4.47 -1.57 -5.63
C ALA A 108 5.39 -0.54 -4.96
N VAL A 109 4.91 0.12 -3.89
CA VAL A 109 5.69 1.09 -3.09
C VAL A 109 6.83 0.46 -2.28
N ALA A 110 6.83 -0.87 -2.09
CA ALA A 110 7.94 -1.58 -1.45
C ALA A 110 9.12 -1.82 -2.41
N TRP A 111 8.96 -1.49 -3.69
CA TRP A 111 9.95 -1.69 -4.74
C TRP A 111 10.35 -0.36 -5.35
N THR A 112 11.56 -0.33 -5.89
CA THR A 112 12.09 0.81 -6.64
C THR A 112 12.64 0.31 -7.97
N PRO A 113 12.63 1.13 -9.04
CA PRO A 113 13.37 0.78 -10.25
C PRO A 113 14.86 0.56 -9.91
N CYS A 114 15.44 -0.53 -10.41
CA CYS A 114 16.89 -0.71 -10.30
C CYS A 114 17.63 0.31 -11.19
N LEU A 115 18.73 0.86 -10.68
CA LEU A 115 19.69 1.66 -11.47
C LEU A 115 20.53 0.77 -12.40
#